data_AF-A0A2W7LN02-F1
#
_entry.id   AF-A0A2W7LN02-F1
#
_cell.length_a   1.000
_cell.length_b   1.000
_cell.length_c   1.000
_cell.angle_alpha   90.00
_cell.angle_beta   90.00
_cell.angle_gamma   90.00
#
_symmetry.space_group_name_H-M   'P 1'
#
loop_
_entity.id
_entity.type
_entity.pdbx_description
1 polymer ?
#
loop_
_entity_poly.entity_id
_entity_poly.type
_entity_poly.pdbx_seq_one_letter_code
_entity_poly.pdbx_strand_id
1 'polypeptide(L)'
;MAVAVTGLVGNYVLYLVGLNLLSPGTAQLVVQLGPVLLLVASVFVFKERFSVGQGLGLLVLLLGFALFFNQRLEELLTSLGTYTTGVLTIILATSIWVFYALSQKQLLTVWSSQQVMMVIYICCALLLTPWVHPLEALQLSPLQGWLLLACCLNTLVAYGAFAEALAHWEASRVSATLALTPLVTFVAVALAAWLWPDYVHAEQINGLGYVGAVTVVVGSALVALGPSLVAGWKARRALVD
;
A
#
# COMPACT_ATOMS: atom_id res chain seq x y z
N MET A 1 -19.88 6.21 1.28
CA MET A 1 -19.33 7.14 0.27
C MET A 1 -18.38 8.15 0.88
N ALA A 2 -18.83 9.00 1.82
CA ALA A 2 -17.96 10.02 2.44
C ALA A 2 -16.64 9.45 3.00
N VAL A 3 -16.69 8.35 3.75
CA VAL A 3 -15.48 7.67 4.28
C VAL A 3 -14.53 7.20 3.17
N ALA A 4 -15.04 6.75 2.03
CA ALA A 4 -14.21 6.33 0.91
C ALA A 4 -13.52 7.54 0.25
N VAL A 5 -14.26 8.64 0.07
CA VAL A 5 -13.71 9.89 -0.49
C VAL A 5 -12.67 10.50 0.45
N THR A 6 -13.01 10.73 1.71
CA THR A 6 -12.08 11.32 2.68
C THR A 6 -10.90 10.40 2.96
N GLY A 7 -11.14 9.08 2.97
CA GLY A 7 -10.09 8.08 3.08
C GLY A 7 -9.11 8.13 1.92
N LEU A 8 -9.60 8.17 0.68
CA LEU A 8 -8.72 8.22 -0.49
C LEU A 8 -7.94 9.55 -0.57
N VAL A 9 -8.61 10.69 -0.36
CA VAL A 9 -7.95 12.01 -0.35
C VAL A 9 -6.91 12.09 0.77
N GLY A 10 -7.28 11.69 1.99
CA GLY A 10 -6.40 11.73 3.15
C GLY A 10 -5.19 10.82 2.97
N ASN A 11 -5.39 9.60 2.45
CA ASN A 11 -4.30 8.71 2.09
C ASN A 11 -3.39 9.36 1.03
N TYR A 12 -3.94 9.89 -0.06
CA TYR A 12 -3.16 10.46 -1.16
C TYR A 12 -2.27 11.61 -0.69
N VAL A 13 -2.82 12.56 0.07
CA VAL A 13 -2.08 13.71 0.59
C VAL A 13 -0.99 13.27 1.57
N LEU A 14 -1.31 12.42 2.54
CA LEU A 14 -0.31 11.95 3.51
C LEU A 14 0.76 11.09 2.85
N TYR A 15 0.40 10.31 1.83
CA TYR A 15 1.37 9.50 1.09
C TYR A 15 2.36 10.39 0.33
N LEU A 16 1.89 11.45 -0.33
CA LEU A 16 2.76 12.45 -0.96
C LEU A 16 3.67 13.15 0.05
N VAL A 17 3.14 13.52 1.22
CA VAL A 17 3.97 14.08 2.31
C VAL A 17 5.03 13.07 2.76
N GLY A 18 4.66 11.80 2.93
CA GLY A 18 5.61 10.75 3.29
C GLY A 18 6.69 10.51 2.23
N LEU A 19 6.35 10.61 0.94
CA LEU A 19 7.33 10.51 -0.16
C LEU A 19 8.33 11.68 -0.21
N ASN A 20 7.98 12.84 0.35
CA ASN A 20 8.95 13.94 0.51
C ASN A 20 9.97 13.68 1.63
N LEU A 21 9.68 12.74 2.53
CA LEU A 21 10.50 12.42 3.71
C LEU A 21 11.21 11.07 3.58
N LEU A 22 10.68 10.17 2.76
CA LEU A 22 11.14 8.79 2.57
C LEU A 22 11.37 8.46 1.11
N SER A 23 12.29 7.53 0.88
CA SER A 23 12.45 6.88 -0.42
C SER A 23 11.19 6.11 -0.83
N PRO A 24 10.87 6.00 -2.14
CA PRO A 24 9.71 5.25 -2.61
C PRO A 24 9.66 3.78 -2.14
N GLY A 25 10.81 3.09 -2.07
CA GLY A 25 10.88 1.71 -1.61
C GLY A 25 10.54 1.56 -0.13
N THR A 26 11.11 2.41 0.73
CA THR A 26 10.73 2.50 2.15
C THR A 26 9.23 2.78 2.32
N ALA A 27 8.68 3.77 1.62
CA ALA A 27 7.26 4.10 1.73
C ALA A 27 6.36 2.91 1.36
N GLN A 28 6.65 2.24 0.24
CA GLN A 28 5.91 1.05 -0.19
C GLN A 28 6.03 -0.12 0.78
N LEU A 29 7.21 -0.33 1.38
CA LEU A 29 7.35 -1.36 2.41
C LEU A 29 6.53 -1.04 3.65
N VAL A 30 6.52 0.20 4.13
CA VAL A 30 5.70 0.59 5.30
C VAL A 30 4.21 0.39 5.03
N VAL A 31 3.74 0.60 3.80
CA VAL A 31 2.35 0.28 3.38
C VAL A 31 1.98 -1.19 3.58
N GLN A 32 2.95 -2.10 3.63
CA GLN A 32 2.73 -3.52 3.92
C GLN A 32 2.24 -3.78 5.36
N LEU A 33 2.22 -2.76 6.22
CA LEU A 33 1.48 -2.82 7.48
C LEU A 33 -0.04 -2.84 7.27
N GLY A 34 -0.54 -2.51 6.07
CA GLY A 34 -1.95 -2.51 5.71
C GLY A 34 -2.67 -3.82 6.04
N PRO A 35 -2.21 -5.00 5.57
CA PRO A 35 -2.76 -6.29 5.96
C PRO A 35 -2.76 -6.56 7.47
N VAL A 36 -1.75 -6.06 8.22
CA VAL A 36 -1.72 -6.18 9.68
C VAL A 36 -2.78 -5.30 10.32
N LEU A 37 -2.93 -4.06 9.85
CA LEU A 37 -3.95 -3.12 10.34
C LEU A 37 -5.36 -3.64 10.02
N LEU A 38 -5.56 -4.21 8.83
CA LEU A 38 -6.80 -4.91 8.44
C LEU A 38 -7.09 -6.08 9.37
N LEU A 39 -6.09 -6.93 9.63
CA LEU A 39 -6.21 -8.07 10.54
C LEU A 39 -6.62 -7.62 11.95
N VAL A 40 -5.94 -6.61 12.49
CA VAL A 40 -6.26 -6.02 13.79
C VAL A 40 -7.67 -5.45 13.78
N ALA A 41 -8.03 -4.64 12.78
CA ALA A 41 -9.37 -4.07 12.64
C ALA A 41 -10.44 -5.17 12.57
N SER A 42 -10.22 -6.26 11.83
CA SER A 42 -11.16 -7.37 11.74
C SER A 42 -11.36 -8.10 13.07
N VAL A 43 -10.30 -8.30 13.84
CA VAL A 43 -10.39 -8.92 15.17
C VAL A 43 -11.17 -8.02 16.14
N PHE A 44 -10.95 -6.70 16.13
CA PHE A 44 -11.65 -5.79 17.04
C PHE A 44 -13.11 -5.52 16.63
N VAL A 45 -13.38 -5.33 15.33
CA VAL A 45 -14.71 -4.95 14.81
C VAL A 45 -15.59 -6.17 14.60
N PHE A 46 -15.08 -7.22 13.95
CA PHE A 46 -15.85 -8.40 13.57
C PHE A 46 -15.66 -9.57 14.54
N LYS A 47 -14.77 -9.45 15.53
CA LYS A 47 -14.44 -10.52 16.51
C LYS A 47 -14.05 -11.84 15.83
N GLU A 48 -13.43 -11.73 14.66
CA GLU A 48 -12.96 -12.89 13.90
C GLU A 48 -11.81 -13.59 14.62
N ARG A 49 -11.75 -14.92 14.51
CA ARG A 49 -10.71 -15.73 15.15
C ARG A 49 -9.41 -15.64 14.35
N PHE A 50 -8.34 -15.30 15.04
CA PHE A 50 -7.00 -15.25 14.49
C PHE A 50 -6.52 -16.64 14.06
N SER A 51 -6.20 -16.83 12.78
CA SER A 51 -5.67 -18.10 12.28
C SER A 51 -4.17 -18.22 12.57
N VAL A 52 -3.69 -19.46 12.76
CA VAL A 52 -2.26 -19.73 12.95
C VAL A 52 -1.42 -19.24 11.76
N GLY A 53 -1.95 -19.34 10.54
CA GLY A 53 -1.30 -18.84 9.33
C GLY A 53 -1.09 -17.32 9.34
N GLN A 54 -2.09 -16.55 9.83
CA GLN A 54 -1.95 -15.11 10.02
C GLN A 54 -0.90 -14.75 11.07
N GLY A 55 -0.80 -15.52 12.15
CA GLY A 55 0.23 -15.34 13.17
C GLY A 55 1.65 -15.55 12.66
N LEU A 56 1.86 -16.64 11.90
CA LEU A 56 3.15 -16.90 11.27
C LEU A 56 3.49 -15.81 10.24
N GLY A 57 2.53 -15.41 9.41
CA GLY A 57 2.73 -14.31 8.46
C GLY A 57 3.12 -13.01 9.15
N LEU A 58 2.46 -12.68 10.26
CA LEU A 58 2.76 -11.48 11.05
C LEU A 58 4.18 -11.52 11.62
N LEU A 59 4.60 -12.67 12.19
CA LEU A 59 5.96 -12.84 12.70
C LEU A 59 7.00 -12.66 11.58
N VAL A 60 6.78 -13.27 10.42
CA VAL A 60 7.67 -13.13 9.26
C VAL A 60 7.73 -11.67 8.81
N LEU A 61 6.60 -10.98 8.75
CA LEU A 61 6.52 -9.57 8.37
C LEU A 61 7.29 -8.67 9.36
N LEU A 62 7.14 -8.89 10.66
CA LEU A 62 7.84 -8.11 11.69
C LEU A 62 9.36 -8.35 11.65
N LEU A 63 9.79 -9.60 11.44
CA LEU A 63 11.21 -9.93 11.22
C LEU A 63 11.74 -9.25 9.95
N GLY A 64 10.95 -9.25 8.87
CA GLY A 64 11.29 -8.56 7.63
C GLY A 64 11.51 -7.06 7.85
N PHE A 65 10.66 -6.40 8.64
CA PHE A 65 10.83 -4.99 8.97
C PHE A 65 12.08 -4.75 9.83
N ALA A 66 12.34 -5.60 10.82
CA ALA A 66 13.56 -5.50 11.64
C ALA A 66 14.83 -5.64 10.78
N LEU A 67 14.82 -6.55 9.80
CA LEU A 67 15.91 -6.71 8.83
C LEU A 67 16.00 -5.51 7.87
N PHE A 68 14.87 -5.00 7.37
CA PHE A 68 14.84 -3.87 6.45
C PHE A 68 15.42 -2.61 7.10
N PHE A 69 14.94 -2.28 8.30
CA PHE A 69 15.38 -1.10 9.03
C PHE A 69 16.70 -1.30 9.77
N ASN A 70 17.48 -2.38 9.54
CA ASN A 70 18.68 -2.69 10.33
C ASN A 70 19.66 -1.50 10.49
N GLN A 71 19.86 -0.70 9.44
CA GLN A 71 20.77 0.46 9.47
C GLN A 71 20.12 1.74 10.03
N ARG A 72 18.78 1.80 10.06
CA ARG A 72 17.99 2.97 10.47
C ARG A 72 17.14 2.75 11.71
N LEU A 73 17.32 1.59 12.37
CA LEU A 73 16.52 1.19 13.53
C LEU A 73 16.77 2.12 14.72
N GLU A 74 18.03 2.53 14.91
CA GLU A 74 18.39 3.49 15.95
C GLU A 74 17.77 4.86 15.68
N GLU A 75 17.85 5.37 14.45
CA GLU A 75 17.20 6.63 14.05
C GLU A 75 15.68 6.57 14.28
N LEU A 76 15.05 5.45 13.94
CA LEU A 76 13.62 5.19 14.15
C LEU A 76 13.19 5.19 15.62
N LEU A 77 14.01 4.62 16.51
CA LEU A 77 13.64 4.39 17.91
C LEU A 77 14.09 5.52 18.85
N THR A 78 15.15 6.24 18.50
CA THR A 78 15.77 7.23 19.39
C THR A 78 15.53 8.68 18.94
N SER A 79 15.23 8.91 17.66
CA SER A 79 15.05 10.25 17.10
C SER A 79 13.65 10.44 16.53
N LEU A 80 12.93 11.48 16.97
CA LEU A 80 11.75 12.00 16.26
C LEU A 80 12.19 12.88 15.08
N GLY A 81 13.13 12.38 14.28
CA GLY A 81 13.69 13.06 13.12
C GLY A 81 12.78 13.01 11.89
N THR A 82 13.29 13.53 10.77
CA THR A 82 12.62 13.56 9.47
C THR A 82 12.21 12.16 9.01
N TYR A 83 13.09 11.17 9.17
CA TYR A 83 12.83 9.79 8.76
C TYR A 83 11.69 9.14 9.56
N THR A 84 11.75 9.20 10.89
CA THR A 84 10.71 8.67 11.78
C THR A 84 9.36 9.35 11.52
N THR A 85 9.37 10.67 11.31
CA THR A 85 8.16 11.43 10.93
C THR A 85 7.57 10.90 9.63
N GLY A 86 8.40 10.69 8.60
CA GLY A 86 7.98 10.10 7.33
C GLY A 86 7.35 8.72 7.50
N VAL A 87 7.96 7.84 8.31
CA VAL A 87 7.41 6.49 8.57
C VAL A 87 6.06 6.58 9.27
N LEU A 88 5.93 7.41 10.30
CA LEU A 88 4.66 7.63 11.00
C LEU A 88 3.58 8.21 10.08
N THR A 89 3.96 9.13 9.18
CA THR A 89 3.05 9.68 8.17
C THR A 89 2.55 8.58 7.22
N ILE A 90 3.42 7.68 6.73
CA ILE A 90 2.98 6.57 5.87
C ILE A 90 2.14 5.56 6.65
N ILE A 91 2.43 5.28 7.92
CA ILE A 91 1.59 4.43 8.77
C ILE A 91 0.18 5.02 8.90
N LEU A 92 0.08 6.33 9.14
CA LEU A 92 -1.21 7.03 9.18
C LEU A 92 -1.91 6.97 7.83
N ALA A 93 -1.20 7.24 6.73
CA ALA A 93 -1.74 7.16 5.37
C ALA A 93 -2.28 5.75 5.08
N THR A 94 -1.55 4.71 5.46
CA THR A 94 -1.91 3.30 5.30
C THR A 94 -3.14 2.95 6.15
N SER A 95 -3.20 3.46 7.38
CA SER A 95 -4.34 3.26 8.27
C SER A 95 -5.62 3.85 7.67
N ILE A 96 -5.54 5.06 7.12
CA ILE A 96 -6.66 5.71 6.42
C ILE A 96 -7.06 4.92 5.17
N TRP A 97 -6.07 4.43 4.40
CA TRP A 97 -6.31 3.63 3.21
C TRP A 97 -7.09 2.35 3.52
N VAL A 98 -6.81 1.71 4.65
CA VAL A 98 -7.55 0.53 5.12
C VAL A 98 -9.05 0.82 5.26
N PHE A 99 -9.42 1.95 5.87
CA PHE A 99 -10.82 2.37 5.97
C PHE A 99 -11.45 2.65 4.62
N TYR A 100 -10.68 3.24 3.69
CA TYR A 100 -11.11 3.43 2.30
C TYR A 100 -11.39 2.07 1.63
N ALA A 101 -10.45 1.12 1.69
CA ALA A 101 -10.60 -0.19 1.05
C ALA A 101 -11.81 -0.97 1.58
N LEU A 102 -12.05 -0.93 2.91
CA LEU A 102 -13.22 -1.52 3.54
C LEU A 102 -14.52 -0.85 3.08
N SER A 103 -14.55 0.49 3.09
CA SER A 103 -15.73 1.26 2.66
C SER A 103 -16.02 1.04 1.17
N GLN A 104 -14.98 0.94 0.34
CA GLN A 104 -15.10 0.64 -1.08
C GLN A 104 -15.73 -0.72 -1.31
N LYS A 105 -15.24 -1.75 -0.61
CA LYS A 105 -15.82 -3.09 -0.70
C LYS A 105 -17.31 -3.10 -0.33
N GLN A 106 -17.70 -2.34 0.70
CA GLN A 106 -19.11 -2.22 1.07
C GLN A 106 -19.94 -1.49 0.00
N LEU A 107 -19.41 -0.45 -0.65
CA LEU A 107 -20.11 0.26 -1.71
C LEU A 107 -20.34 -0.62 -2.95
N LEU A 108 -19.40 -1.52 -3.25
CA LEU A 108 -19.48 -2.46 -4.38
C LEU A 108 -20.60 -3.50 -4.24
N THR A 109 -21.24 -3.63 -3.07
CA THR A 109 -22.42 -4.51 -2.93
C THR A 109 -23.70 -3.89 -3.48
N VAL A 110 -23.68 -2.58 -3.74
CA VAL A 110 -24.86 -1.82 -4.20
C VAL A 110 -24.59 -1.09 -5.51
N TRP A 111 -23.35 -0.68 -5.76
CA TRP A 111 -22.93 0.11 -6.92
C TRP A 111 -21.90 -0.66 -7.75
N SER A 112 -21.86 -0.40 -9.06
CA SER A 112 -20.80 -0.96 -9.90
C SER A 112 -19.45 -0.28 -9.63
N SER A 113 -18.36 -0.99 -9.91
CA SER A 113 -16.98 -0.49 -9.79
C SER A 113 -16.81 0.88 -10.45
N GLN A 114 -17.28 1.03 -11.69
CA GLN A 114 -17.22 2.28 -12.45
C GLN A 114 -17.99 3.42 -11.77
N GLN A 115 -19.19 3.16 -11.24
CA GLN A 115 -19.98 4.19 -10.56
C GLN A 115 -19.29 4.67 -9.28
N VAL A 116 -18.76 3.75 -8.48
CA VAL A 116 -18.03 4.08 -7.25
C VAL A 116 -16.79 4.91 -7.57
N MET A 117 -15.98 4.48 -8.54
CA MET A 117 -14.75 5.19 -8.94
C MET A 117 -15.05 6.58 -9.50
N MET A 118 -16.06 6.72 -10.36
CA MET A 118 -16.45 8.00 -10.93
C MET A 118 -16.81 9.03 -9.83
N VAL A 119 -17.67 8.64 -8.88
CA VAL A 119 -18.06 9.54 -7.78
C VAL A 119 -16.85 9.89 -6.93
N ILE A 120 -16.01 8.91 -6.60
CA ILE A 120 -14.81 9.15 -5.80
C ILE A 120 -13.88 10.14 -6.51
N TYR A 121 -13.62 9.98 -7.80
CA TYR A 121 -12.75 10.89 -8.54
C TYR A 121 -13.31 12.30 -8.66
N ILE A 122 -14.62 12.46 -8.93
CA ILE A 122 -15.25 13.78 -8.97
C ILE A 122 -15.14 14.46 -7.62
N CYS A 123 -15.45 13.76 -6.53
CA CYS A 123 -15.33 14.31 -5.19
C CYS A 123 -13.87 14.64 -4.82
N CYS A 124 -12.91 13.78 -5.16
CA CYS A 124 -11.49 14.05 -4.93
C CYS A 124 -11.01 15.26 -5.73
N ALA A 125 -11.42 15.39 -6.99
CA ALA A 125 -11.11 16.55 -7.83
C ALA A 125 -11.66 17.83 -7.22
N LEU A 126 -12.94 17.86 -6.84
CA LEU A 126 -13.56 19.02 -6.19
C LEU A 126 -12.89 19.40 -4.89
N LEU A 127 -12.57 18.41 -4.04
CA LEU A 127 -11.87 18.65 -2.79
C LEU A 127 -10.47 19.17 -3.04
N LEU A 128 -9.68 18.59 -3.92
CA LEU A 128 -8.28 19.00 -4.13
C LEU A 128 -8.13 20.30 -4.94
N THR A 129 -9.10 20.64 -5.80
CA THR A 129 -9.06 21.86 -6.65
C THR A 129 -8.65 23.14 -5.94
N PRO A 130 -9.19 23.53 -4.75
CA PRO A 130 -8.78 24.76 -4.06
C PRO A 130 -7.32 24.79 -3.60
N TRP A 131 -6.64 23.64 -3.52
CA TRP A 131 -5.25 23.53 -3.08
C TRP A 131 -4.26 23.32 -4.24
N VAL A 132 -4.74 23.10 -5.47
CA VAL A 132 -3.88 22.84 -6.63
C VAL A 132 -3.66 24.13 -7.42
N HIS A 133 -2.44 24.29 -7.94
CA HIS A 133 -2.07 25.39 -8.84
C HIS A 133 -1.99 24.88 -10.29
N PRO A 134 -3.12 24.84 -11.04
CA PRO A 134 -3.16 24.20 -12.37
C PRO A 134 -2.25 24.85 -13.40
N LEU A 135 -1.90 26.12 -13.22
CA LEU A 135 -0.98 26.84 -14.11
C LEU A 135 0.47 26.31 -14.05
N GLU A 136 0.87 25.65 -12.96
CA GLU A 136 2.19 25.02 -12.85
C GLU A 136 2.36 23.88 -13.88
N ALA A 137 1.26 23.25 -14.30
CA ALA A 137 1.31 22.21 -15.33
C ALA A 137 1.82 22.72 -16.69
N LEU A 138 1.66 24.01 -16.98
CA LEU A 138 2.16 24.64 -18.22
C LEU A 138 3.67 24.91 -18.19
N GLN A 139 4.28 24.84 -17.01
CA GLN A 139 5.72 25.06 -16.82
C GLN A 139 6.53 23.76 -16.93
N LEU A 140 5.85 22.62 -17.06
CA LEU A 140 6.49 21.32 -17.18
C LEU A 140 7.21 21.19 -18.51
N SER A 141 8.42 20.64 -18.47
CA SER A 141 9.10 20.17 -19.67
C SER A 141 8.27 19.07 -20.37
N PRO A 142 8.47 18.83 -21.68
CA PRO A 142 7.74 17.78 -22.40
C PRO A 142 7.83 16.41 -21.73
N LEU A 143 9.01 16.04 -21.18
CA LEU A 143 9.19 14.79 -20.46
C LEU A 143 8.35 14.74 -19.17
N GLN A 144 8.36 15.80 -18.37
CA GLN A 144 7.55 15.88 -17.15
C GLN A 144 6.05 15.84 -17.47
N GLY A 145 5.62 16.46 -18.57
CA GLY A 145 4.23 16.37 -19.04
C GLY A 145 3.81 14.94 -19.38
N TRP A 146 4.67 14.19 -20.08
CA TRP A 146 4.43 12.76 -20.36
C TRP A 146 4.41 11.91 -19.09
N LEU A 147 5.31 12.17 -18.15
CA LEU A 147 5.33 11.46 -16.85
C LEU A 147 4.07 11.77 -16.03
N LEU A 148 3.62 13.02 -16.01
CA LEU A 148 2.37 13.42 -15.35
C LEU A 148 1.17 12.70 -15.99
N LEU A 149 1.07 12.71 -17.32
CA LEU A 149 0.00 11.99 -18.03
C LEU A 149 0.03 10.50 -17.72
N ALA A 150 1.21 9.88 -17.74
CA ALA A 150 1.38 8.48 -17.38
C ALA A 150 0.92 8.20 -15.94
N CYS A 151 1.25 9.08 -14.98
CA CYS A 151 0.79 8.96 -13.58
C CYS A 151 -0.74 9.06 -13.46
N CYS A 152 -1.37 9.99 -14.19
CA CYS A 152 -2.82 10.14 -14.23
C CYS A 152 -3.51 8.90 -14.80
N LEU A 153 -3.03 8.40 -15.95
CA LEU A 153 -3.57 7.19 -16.57
C LEU A 153 -3.36 5.95 -15.69
N ASN A 154 -2.17 5.81 -15.11
CA ASN A 154 -1.88 4.73 -14.17
C ASN A 154 -2.81 4.77 -12.95
N THR A 155 -3.08 5.96 -12.40
CA THR A 155 -4.01 6.10 -11.26
C THR A 155 -5.41 5.64 -11.65
N LEU A 156 -5.91 6.05 -12.82
CA LEU A 156 -7.23 5.63 -13.31
C LEU A 156 -7.32 4.10 -13.47
N VAL A 157 -6.33 3.51 -14.14
CA VAL A 157 -6.30 2.07 -14.42
C VAL A 157 -6.10 1.26 -13.14
N ALA A 158 -5.17 1.67 -12.28
CA ALA A 158 -4.83 0.93 -11.05
C ALA A 158 -6.01 0.87 -10.08
N TYR A 159 -6.65 2.01 -9.81
CA TYR A 159 -7.81 2.06 -8.90
C TYR A 159 -9.05 1.41 -9.51
N GLY A 160 -9.26 1.54 -10.83
CA GLY A 160 -10.32 0.81 -11.54
C GLY A 160 -10.13 -0.71 -11.46
N ALA A 161 -8.92 -1.20 -11.74
CA ALA A 161 -8.58 -2.62 -11.62
C ALA A 161 -8.67 -3.12 -10.17
N PHE A 162 -8.25 -2.30 -9.19
CA PHE A 162 -8.39 -2.60 -7.77
C PHE A 162 -9.86 -2.72 -7.34
N ALA A 163 -10.72 -1.80 -7.77
CA ALA A 163 -12.15 -1.85 -7.50
C ALA A 163 -12.81 -3.07 -8.15
N GLU A 164 -12.44 -3.40 -9.39
CA GLU A 164 -12.94 -4.58 -10.09
C GLU A 164 -12.48 -5.88 -9.41
N ALA A 165 -11.22 -5.94 -8.99
CA ALA A 165 -10.67 -7.06 -8.25
C ALA A 165 -11.40 -7.23 -6.89
N LEU A 166 -11.71 -6.15 -6.18
CA LEU A 166 -12.49 -6.23 -4.94
C LEU A 166 -13.94 -6.69 -5.14
N ALA A 167 -14.53 -6.42 -6.31
CA ALA A 167 -15.87 -6.89 -6.65
C ALA A 167 -15.90 -8.39 -6.96
N HIS A 168 -14.82 -8.94 -7.52
CA HIS A 168 -14.76 -10.32 -7.99
C HIS A 168 -13.97 -11.27 -7.08
N TRP A 169 -13.01 -10.76 -6.31
CA TRP A 169 -12.12 -11.54 -5.46
C TRP A 169 -12.34 -11.24 -3.98
N GLU A 170 -11.99 -12.21 -3.15
CA GLU A 170 -11.86 -11.98 -1.72
C GLU A 170 -10.79 -10.91 -1.45
N ALA A 171 -11.05 -10.04 -0.46
CA ALA A 171 -10.12 -8.97 -0.08
C ALA A 171 -8.72 -9.52 0.28
N SER A 172 -8.66 -10.71 0.88
CA SER A 172 -7.42 -11.46 1.15
C SER A 172 -6.55 -11.66 -0.09
N ARG A 173 -7.16 -12.08 -1.22
CA ARG A 173 -6.45 -12.33 -2.48
C ARG A 173 -5.97 -11.03 -3.11
N VAL A 174 -6.81 -9.99 -3.08
CA VAL A 174 -6.43 -8.66 -3.56
C VAL A 174 -5.26 -8.11 -2.74
N SER A 175 -5.32 -8.21 -1.42
CA SER A 175 -4.23 -7.79 -0.52
C SER A 175 -2.94 -8.58 -0.76
N ALA A 176 -3.00 -9.87 -1.06
CA ALA A 176 -1.83 -10.68 -1.40
C ALA A 176 -1.15 -10.22 -2.70
N THR A 177 -1.93 -9.83 -3.72
CA THR A 177 -1.39 -9.24 -4.96
C THR A 177 -0.74 -7.89 -4.67
N LEU A 178 -1.40 -7.03 -3.90
CA LEU A 178 -0.85 -5.73 -3.50
C LEU A 178 0.43 -5.88 -2.68
N ALA A 179 0.61 -6.99 -1.98
CA ALA A 179 1.83 -7.23 -1.23
C ALA A 179 3.09 -7.30 -2.09
N LEU A 180 2.97 -7.55 -3.41
CA LEU A 180 4.10 -7.58 -4.35
C LEU A 180 4.56 -6.18 -4.79
N THR A 181 3.74 -5.14 -4.58
CA THR A 181 4.02 -3.76 -5.01
C THR A 181 5.41 -3.26 -4.60
N PRO A 182 5.90 -3.47 -3.37
CA PRO A 182 7.22 -2.97 -2.96
C PRO A 182 8.34 -3.53 -3.82
N LEU A 183 8.29 -4.82 -4.21
CA LEU A 183 9.32 -5.43 -5.06
C LEU A 183 9.34 -4.80 -6.44
N VAL A 184 8.16 -4.57 -7.02
CA VAL A 184 8.02 -3.87 -8.30
C VAL A 184 8.58 -2.45 -8.19
N THR A 185 8.30 -1.74 -7.09
CA THR A 185 8.85 -0.41 -6.84
C THR A 185 10.37 -0.43 -6.72
N PHE A 186 10.97 -1.37 -5.99
CA PHE A 186 12.43 -1.49 -5.90
C PHE A 186 13.08 -1.69 -7.27
N VAL A 187 12.51 -2.58 -8.10
CA VAL A 187 13.00 -2.81 -9.46
C VAL A 187 12.84 -1.55 -10.32
N ALA A 188 11.68 -0.90 -10.25
CA ALA A 188 11.40 0.32 -11.02
C ALA A 188 12.34 1.47 -10.62
N VAL A 189 12.59 1.66 -9.31
CA VAL A 189 13.54 2.66 -8.81
C VAL A 189 14.96 2.33 -9.25
N ALA A 190 15.38 1.06 -9.20
CA ALA A 190 16.70 0.65 -9.67
C ALA A 190 16.91 0.93 -11.17
N LEU A 191 15.90 0.62 -12.00
CA LEU A 191 15.92 0.93 -13.43
C LEU A 191 15.91 2.44 -13.68
N ALA A 192 15.09 3.19 -12.94
CA ALA A 192 15.02 4.65 -13.08
C ALA A 192 16.32 5.34 -12.64
N ALA A 193 16.98 4.85 -11.58
CA ALA A 193 18.29 5.34 -11.15
C ALA A 193 19.40 5.07 -12.17
N TRP A 194 19.26 4.00 -12.96
CA TRP A 194 20.19 3.70 -14.04
C TRP A 194 19.94 4.58 -15.29
N LEU A 195 18.67 4.83 -15.63
CA LEU A 195 18.28 5.64 -16.79
C LEU A 195 18.40 7.15 -16.57
N TRP A 196 18.11 7.62 -15.34
CA TRP A 196 18.09 9.04 -14.95
C TRP A 196 18.78 9.26 -13.59
N PRO A 197 20.09 8.98 -13.49
CA PRO A 197 20.84 9.06 -12.23
C PRO A 197 20.84 10.44 -11.58
N ASP A 198 20.72 11.51 -12.39
CA ASP A 198 20.67 12.89 -11.88
C ASP A 198 19.36 13.21 -11.14
N TYR A 199 18.30 12.43 -11.38
CA TYR A 199 16.96 12.68 -10.84
C TYR A 199 16.52 11.61 -9.84
N VAL A 200 16.87 10.34 -10.09
CA VAL A 200 16.50 9.21 -9.23
C VAL A 200 17.76 8.60 -8.64
N HIS A 201 17.85 8.65 -7.32
CA HIS A 201 18.97 8.05 -6.60
C HIS A 201 18.62 6.60 -6.27
N ALA A 202 19.58 5.71 -6.47
CA ALA A 202 19.42 4.31 -6.07
C ALA A 202 19.17 4.22 -4.56
N GLU A 203 18.33 3.26 -4.18
CA GLU A 203 18.04 2.97 -2.78
C GLU A 203 19.33 2.60 -2.03
N GLN A 204 19.65 3.35 -0.97
CA GLN A 204 20.83 3.10 -0.14
C GLN A 204 20.52 2.03 0.92
N ILE A 205 20.34 0.80 0.46
CA ILE A 205 19.98 -0.34 1.30
C ILE A 205 21.07 -1.42 1.18
N ASN A 206 21.50 -1.97 2.32
CA ASN A 206 22.44 -3.09 2.34
C ASN A 206 21.78 -4.42 1.92
N GLY A 207 22.58 -5.46 1.69
CA GLY A 207 22.07 -6.79 1.32
C GLY A 207 21.03 -7.35 2.30
N LEU A 208 21.21 -7.09 3.60
CA LEU A 208 20.24 -7.47 4.63
C LEU A 208 18.89 -6.76 4.48
N GLY A 209 18.90 -5.49 4.08
CA GLY A 209 17.67 -4.75 3.85
C GLY A 209 16.90 -5.25 2.63
N TYR A 210 17.57 -5.70 1.56
CA TYR A 210 16.90 -6.38 0.45
C TYR A 210 16.25 -7.70 0.88
N VAL A 211 16.95 -8.51 1.69
CA VAL A 211 16.37 -9.72 2.29
C VAL A 211 15.17 -9.35 3.17
N GLY A 212 15.29 -8.28 3.96
CA GLY A 212 14.19 -7.71 4.74
C GLY A 212 12.98 -7.36 3.89
N ALA A 213 13.17 -6.65 2.77
CA ALA A 213 12.10 -6.26 1.85
C ALA A 213 11.33 -7.47 1.29
N VAL A 214 12.04 -8.50 0.82
CA VAL A 214 11.43 -9.75 0.35
C VAL A 214 10.69 -10.45 1.49
N THR A 215 11.29 -10.47 2.69
CA THR A 215 10.69 -11.09 3.88
C THR A 215 9.40 -10.38 4.29
N VAL A 216 9.35 -9.05 4.24
CA VAL A 216 8.12 -8.26 4.48
C VAL A 216 7.04 -8.62 3.48
N VAL A 217 7.39 -8.73 2.20
CA VAL A 217 6.43 -9.07 1.13
C VAL A 217 5.86 -10.47 1.33
N VAL A 218 6.71 -11.45 1.64
CA VAL A 218 6.29 -12.83 1.95
C VAL A 218 5.41 -12.86 3.20
N GLY A 219 5.81 -12.18 4.27
CA GLY A 219 5.02 -12.10 5.51
C GLY A 219 3.65 -11.46 5.28
N SER A 220 3.61 -10.35 4.54
CA SER A 220 2.38 -9.64 4.17
C SER A 220 1.42 -10.53 3.37
N ALA A 221 1.94 -11.25 2.36
CA ALA A 221 1.16 -12.21 1.59
C ALA A 221 0.65 -13.38 2.45
N LEU A 222 1.46 -13.90 3.38
CA LEU A 222 1.07 -14.95 4.32
C LEU A 222 -0.03 -14.47 5.28
N VAL A 223 0.04 -13.23 5.78
CA VAL A 223 -1.03 -12.62 6.59
C VAL A 223 -2.32 -12.57 5.78
N ALA A 224 -2.25 -12.10 4.54
CA ALA A 224 -3.42 -11.96 3.69
C ALA A 224 -4.05 -13.32 3.33
N LEU A 225 -3.25 -14.33 3.01
CA LEU A 225 -3.71 -15.64 2.54
C LEU A 225 -3.94 -16.67 3.67
N GLY A 226 -3.49 -16.39 4.90
CA GLY A 226 -3.53 -17.32 6.03
C GLY A 226 -4.87 -18.02 6.25
N PRO A 227 -6.03 -17.32 6.24
CA PRO A 227 -7.33 -17.96 6.41
C PRO A 227 -7.67 -18.96 5.30
N SER A 228 -7.46 -18.57 4.04
CA SER A 228 -7.76 -19.40 2.87
C SER A 228 -6.87 -20.64 2.81
N LEU A 229 -5.59 -20.51 3.18
CA LEU A 229 -4.64 -21.63 3.23
C LEU A 229 -5.01 -22.65 4.32
N VAL A 230 -5.36 -22.18 5.52
CA VAL A 230 -5.77 -23.06 6.63
C VAL A 230 -7.08 -23.77 6.31
N ALA A 231 -8.04 -23.08 5.69
CA ALA A 231 -9.29 -23.69 5.24
C ALA A 231 -9.07 -24.77 4.19
N GLY A 232 -8.24 -24.50 3.17
CA GLY A 232 -7.90 -25.47 2.12
C GLY A 232 -7.14 -26.70 2.67
N TRP A 233 -6.25 -26.51 3.63
CA TRP A 233 -5.52 -27.61 4.26
C TRP A 233 -6.44 -28.52 5.09
N LYS A 234 -7.37 -27.93 5.86
CA LYS A 234 -8.39 -28.70 6.60
C LYS A 234 -9.31 -29.49 5.67
N ALA A 235 -9.75 -28.88 4.56
CA ALA A 235 -10.59 -29.55 3.57
C ALA A 235 -9.88 -30.73 2.89
N ARG A 236 -8.58 -30.61 2.58
CA ARG A 236 -7.79 -31.71 2.04
C ARG A 236 -7.58 -32.84 3.04
N ARG A 237 -7.36 -32.52 4.32
CA ARG A 237 -7.21 -33.54 5.37
C ARG A 237 -8.49 -34.36 5.56
N ALA A 238 -9.64 -33.70 5.54
CA ALA A 238 -10.95 -34.35 5.61
C ALA A 238 -11.34 -35.19 4.38
N LEU A 239 -10.58 -35.11 3.28
CA LEU A 239 -10.74 -35.97 2.10
C LEU A 239 -9.82 -37.21 2.13
N VAL A 240 -8.85 -37.23 3.06
CA VAL A 240 -7.87 -38.31 3.22
C VAL A 240 -8.20 -39.21 4.41
N ASP A 241 -8.98 -38.71 5.37
CA ASP A 241 -9.59 -39.47 6.47
C ASP A 241 -10.97 -40.03 6.07
#